data_AF-A0A430Q582-F1
#
_entry.id   AF-A0A430Q582-F1
#
_cell.length_a   1.000
_cell.length_b   1.000
_cell.length_c   1.000
_cell.angle_alpha   90.00
_cell.angle_beta   90.00
_cell.angle_gamma   90.00
#
_symmetry.space_group_name_H-M   'P 1'
#
loop_
_entity.id
_entity.type
_entity.pdbx_description
1 polymer ?
#
loop_
_entity_poly.entity_id
_entity_poly.type
_entity_poly.pdbx_seq_one_letter_code
_entity_poly.pdbx_strand_id
1 'polypeptide(L)'
;HNIYWISFFLLPPLYQTVLDVLSEYPIDDHRSATYLLQRLCTPVCPLDTDQSVFQIKLEVWRPHEDYLLARSRIEILPSDTRGLGPRIHNLIDFICDSNNLTTDMRLEIVCEGQILMPQLRLHDVYTQIWCANRNNVNKPMRLRYRIPGLEADNLPYVENLSSEQIPPERYSHLSVLVTHPHGLGDLLKRLASSQNALHDRDLIDVIVHILEYCLKTPACIERLTDPDI
;
A
#
# COMPACT_ATOMS: atom_id res chain seq x y z
N HIS A 1 21.13 -5.90 -6.35
CA HIS A 1 21.41 -6.99 -5.40
C HIS A 1 22.26 -6.55 -4.19
N ASN A 2 22.95 -5.39 -4.19
CA ASN A 2 23.83 -4.97 -3.09
C ASN A 2 23.20 -4.01 -2.04
N ILE A 3 22.03 -3.43 -2.33
CA ILE A 3 21.38 -2.42 -1.45
C ILE A 3 20.58 -3.10 -0.33
N TYR A 4 19.89 -4.21 -0.63
CA TYR A 4 19.10 -4.96 0.36
C TYR A 4 19.95 -5.56 1.50
N TRP A 5 21.19 -5.95 1.23
CA TRP A 5 22.10 -6.50 2.25
C TRP A 5 22.60 -5.44 3.24
N ILE A 6 22.87 -4.22 2.76
CA ILE A 6 23.31 -3.10 3.62
C ILE A 6 22.15 -2.65 4.51
N SER A 7 20.92 -2.62 3.98
CA SER A 7 19.71 -2.38 4.78
C SER A 7 19.51 -3.45 5.86
N PHE A 8 19.67 -4.75 5.54
CA PHE A 8 19.46 -5.84 6.49
C PHE A 8 20.33 -5.76 7.76
N PHE A 9 21.61 -5.40 7.63
CA PHE A 9 22.52 -5.30 8.78
C PHE A 9 22.37 -4.00 9.60
N LEU A 10 21.89 -2.91 8.98
CA LEU A 10 21.72 -1.62 9.65
C LEU A 10 20.34 -1.43 10.28
N LEU A 11 19.41 -2.35 10.01
CA LEU A 11 18.04 -2.27 10.54
C LEU A 11 18.02 -2.32 12.07
N PRO A 12 18.54 -3.35 12.76
CA PRO A 12 18.43 -3.43 14.22
C PRO A 12 18.99 -2.22 14.99
N PRO A 13 20.16 -1.66 14.65
CA PRO A 13 20.66 -0.42 15.26
C PRO A 13 19.77 0.79 15.00
N LEU A 14 19.19 0.88 13.79
CA LEU A 14 18.26 1.95 13.43
C LEU A 14 16.97 1.87 14.25
N TYR A 15 16.43 0.66 14.49
CA TYR A 15 15.26 0.47 15.36
C TYR A 15 15.52 0.94 16.78
N GLN A 16 16.63 0.52 17.39
CA GLN A 16 17.00 0.94 18.73
C GLN A 16 17.10 2.47 18.82
N THR A 17 17.81 3.09 17.87
CA THR A 17 17.94 4.55 17.80
C THR A 17 16.59 5.26 17.67
N VAL A 18 15.67 4.75 16.86
CA VAL A 18 14.33 5.36 16.70
C VAL A 18 13.52 5.25 17.99
N LEU A 19 13.62 4.13 18.71
CA LEU A 19 12.92 3.94 20.00
C LEU A 19 13.53 4.80 21.11
N ASP A 20 14.86 4.96 21.14
CA ASP A 20 15.54 5.87 22.06
C ASP A 20 15.14 7.33 21.77
N VAL A 21 15.13 7.75 20.51
CA VAL A 21 14.68 9.09 20.15
C VAL A 21 13.20 9.29 20.49
N LEU A 22 12.37 8.25 20.28
CA LEU A 22 10.95 8.30 20.62
C LEU A 22 10.73 8.46 22.13
N SER A 23 11.59 7.90 22.99
CA SER A 23 11.41 8.00 24.45
C SER A 23 11.72 9.39 25.00
N GLU A 24 12.50 10.20 24.27
CA GLU A 24 12.76 11.61 24.61
C GLU A 24 11.54 12.51 24.36
N TYR A 25 10.58 12.09 23.54
CA TYR A 25 9.35 12.85 23.30
C TYR A 25 8.27 12.55 24.35
N PRO A 26 7.52 13.56 24.82
CA PRO A 26 6.36 13.37 25.68
C PRO A 26 5.37 12.35 25.12
N ILE A 27 4.62 11.69 26.01
CA ILE A 27 3.71 10.62 25.59
C ILE A 27 2.54 11.12 24.74
N ASP A 28 2.14 12.36 24.99
CA ASP A 28 1.09 13.12 24.32
C ASP A 28 1.55 13.83 23.04
N ASP A 29 2.85 13.81 22.71
CA ASP A 29 3.33 14.29 21.40
C ASP A 29 3.07 13.25 20.31
N HIS A 30 1.80 13.13 19.94
CA HIS A 30 1.32 12.16 18.96
C HIS A 30 1.91 12.43 17.57
N ARG A 31 2.16 13.69 17.20
CA ARG A 31 2.66 14.03 15.86
C ARG A 31 4.10 13.56 15.65
N SER A 32 4.97 13.81 16.62
CA SER A 32 6.36 13.33 16.57
C SER A 32 6.42 11.81 16.64
N ALA A 33 5.58 11.20 17.49
CA ALA A 33 5.46 9.75 17.60
C ALA A 33 5.02 9.11 16.27
N THR A 34 3.96 9.61 15.63
CA THR A 34 3.51 9.12 14.33
C THR A 34 4.62 9.16 13.30
N TYR A 35 5.34 10.28 13.20
CA TYR A 35 6.43 10.42 12.21
C TYR A 35 7.55 9.38 12.43
N LEU A 36 8.00 9.20 13.67
CA LEU A 36 9.06 8.24 14.00
C LEU A 36 8.62 6.79 13.76
N LEU A 37 7.37 6.46 14.12
CA LEU A 37 6.80 5.13 13.92
C LEU A 37 6.57 4.81 12.45
N GLN A 38 6.16 5.77 11.63
CA GLN A 38 6.06 5.58 10.18
C GLN A 38 7.43 5.24 9.56
N ARG A 39 8.50 5.91 10.01
CA ARG A 39 9.88 5.59 9.58
C ARG A 39 10.33 4.20 10.01
N LEU A 40 9.89 3.76 11.19
CA LEU A 40 10.12 2.42 11.72
C LEU A 40 9.41 1.35 10.87
N CYS A 41 8.22 1.65 10.34
CA CYS A 41 7.44 0.76 9.47
C CYS A 41 8.06 0.56 8.09
N THR A 42 8.58 1.61 7.44
CA THR A 42 9.00 1.59 6.02
C THR A 42 9.84 0.36 5.60
N PRO A 43 10.89 -0.07 6.33
CA PRO A 43 11.70 -1.21 5.88
C PRO A 43 11.17 -2.60 6.28
N VAL A 44 10.21 -2.69 7.22
CA VAL A 44 9.82 -3.96 7.86
C VAL A 44 8.34 -4.29 7.70
N CYS A 45 7.48 -3.29 7.86
CA CYS A 45 6.04 -3.38 7.65
C CYS A 45 5.57 -2.08 6.99
N PRO A 46 5.91 -1.83 5.71
CA PRO A 46 5.52 -0.61 5.02
C PRO A 46 4.01 -0.38 5.12
N LEU A 47 3.64 0.87 5.39
CA LEU A 47 2.24 1.29 5.43
C LEU A 47 1.68 1.37 4.01
N ASP A 48 0.36 1.26 3.84
CA ASP A 48 -0.27 1.45 2.54
C ASP A 48 0.01 2.85 1.95
N THR A 49 0.34 3.84 2.79
CA THR A 49 0.76 5.19 2.39
C THR A 49 2.21 5.29 1.90
N ASP A 50 3.06 4.28 2.14
CA ASP A 50 4.46 4.25 1.69
C ASP A 50 4.62 3.70 0.26
N GLN A 51 3.52 3.49 -0.46
CA GLN A 51 3.53 3.03 -1.84
C GLN A 51 4.21 4.06 -2.75
N SER A 52 5.21 3.62 -3.51
CA SER A 52 5.91 4.51 -4.44
C SER A 52 4.94 5.04 -5.49
N VAL A 53 4.89 6.35 -5.69
CA VAL A 53 4.08 6.95 -6.75
C VAL A 53 4.62 6.52 -8.10
N PHE A 54 3.77 5.94 -8.93
CA PHE A 54 4.09 5.53 -10.30
C PHE A 54 3.19 6.23 -11.31
N GLN A 55 3.66 6.30 -12.56
CA GLN A 55 2.89 6.91 -13.64
C GLN A 55 1.93 5.88 -14.25
N ILE A 56 0.70 6.30 -14.54
CA ILE A 56 -0.34 5.50 -15.17
C ILE A 56 -0.65 6.13 -16.51
N LYS A 57 -0.76 5.30 -17.54
CA LYS A 57 -1.19 5.69 -18.88
C LYS A 57 -2.54 5.04 -19.17
N LEU A 58 -3.59 5.84 -19.18
CA LEU A 58 -4.94 5.39 -19.53
C LEU A 58 -5.14 5.45 -21.04
N GLU A 59 -5.72 4.39 -21.59
CA GLU A 59 -6.03 4.30 -23.00
C GLU A 59 -7.38 3.60 -23.21
N VAL A 60 -8.13 4.04 -24.21
CA VAL A 60 -9.30 3.29 -24.68
C VAL A 60 -8.82 2.04 -25.41
N TRP A 61 -9.53 0.94 -25.26
CA TRP A 61 -9.35 -0.21 -26.15
C TRP A 61 -9.70 0.19 -27.58
N ARG A 62 -8.75 0.15 -28.51
CA ARG A 62 -8.89 0.74 -29.87
C ARG A 62 -10.21 0.40 -30.59
N PRO A 63 -10.65 -0.87 -30.65
CA PRO A 63 -11.96 -1.22 -31.23
C PRO A 63 -13.17 -0.52 -30.60
N HIS A 64 -13.05 -0.01 -29.37
CA HIS A 64 -14.14 0.55 -28.59
C HIS A 64 -14.14 2.09 -28.55
N GLU A 65 -13.21 2.76 -29.25
CA GLU A 65 -13.12 4.24 -29.28
C GLU A 65 -14.44 4.89 -29.73
N ASP A 66 -15.08 4.33 -30.75
CA ASP A 66 -16.34 4.86 -31.30
C ASP A 66 -17.53 4.66 -30.34
N TYR A 67 -17.53 3.59 -29.55
CA TYR A 67 -18.62 3.27 -28.61
C TYR A 67 -18.59 4.13 -27.35
N LEU A 68 -17.39 4.41 -26.86
CA LEU A 68 -17.21 5.19 -25.63
C LEU A 68 -17.31 6.69 -25.88
N LEU A 69 -17.36 7.13 -27.15
CA LEU A 69 -17.32 8.55 -27.58
C LEU A 69 -16.18 9.37 -26.94
N ALA A 70 -15.23 8.66 -26.32
CA ALA A 70 -14.08 9.22 -25.65
C ALA A 70 -13.04 9.45 -26.74
N ARG A 71 -12.92 10.70 -27.20
CA ARG A 71 -11.83 11.11 -28.09
C ARG A 71 -10.53 10.66 -27.44
N SER A 72 -9.82 9.74 -28.07
CA SER A 72 -8.51 9.17 -27.72
C SER A 72 -7.63 10.06 -26.84
N ARG A 73 -7.97 10.17 -25.56
CA ARG A 73 -7.21 10.90 -24.55
C ARG A 73 -6.29 9.89 -23.93
N ILE A 74 -5.07 9.87 -24.45
CA ILE A 74 -3.96 9.29 -23.73
C ILE A 74 -3.70 10.23 -22.56
N GLU A 75 -4.16 9.85 -21.38
CA GLU A 75 -3.90 10.57 -20.15
C GLU A 75 -2.78 9.87 -19.39
N ILE A 76 -1.70 10.60 -19.11
CA ILE A 76 -0.65 10.15 -18.21
C ILE A 76 -0.84 10.90 -16.91
N LEU A 77 -1.09 10.17 -15.84
CA LEU A 77 -1.35 10.71 -14.52
C LEU A 77 -0.62 9.89 -13.44
N PRO A 78 -0.23 10.52 -12.32
CA PRO A 78 0.40 9.79 -11.23
C PRO A 78 -0.63 8.96 -10.43
N SER A 79 -0.19 7.87 -9.82
CA SER A 79 -1.05 6.95 -9.07
C SER A 79 -1.72 7.56 -7.83
N ASP A 80 -1.24 8.70 -7.34
CA ASP A 80 -1.79 9.46 -6.23
C ASP A 80 -2.74 10.60 -6.67
N THR A 81 -3.14 10.61 -7.95
CA THR A 81 -4.09 11.58 -8.48
C THR A 81 -5.37 11.61 -7.63
N ARG A 82 -5.77 12.81 -7.21
CA ARG A 82 -6.97 13.00 -6.39
C ARG A 82 -8.20 12.42 -7.10
N GLY A 83 -8.91 11.54 -6.41
CA GLY A 83 -10.11 10.88 -6.91
C GLY A 83 -9.86 9.51 -7.57
N LEU A 84 -8.61 9.15 -7.88
CA LEU A 84 -8.28 7.85 -8.48
C LEU A 84 -8.47 6.67 -7.53
N GLY A 85 -8.22 6.90 -6.23
CA GLY A 85 -8.31 5.90 -5.17
C GLY A 85 -7.31 4.72 -5.31
N PRO A 86 -7.27 3.82 -4.32
CA PRO A 86 -6.28 2.75 -4.26
C PRO A 86 -6.67 1.48 -5.05
N ARG A 87 -7.91 1.35 -5.53
CA ARG A 87 -8.42 0.11 -6.15
C ARG A 87 -8.90 0.34 -7.58
N ILE A 88 -9.01 -0.75 -8.34
CA ILE A 88 -9.43 -0.71 -9.75
C ILE A 88 -10.85 -0.14 -9.92
N HIS A 89 -11.78 -0.39 -9.00
CA HIS A 89 -13.10 0.26 -9.07
C HIS A 89 -13.03 1.78 -8.98
N ASN A 90 -12.14 2.33 -8.14
CA ASN A 90 -11.98 3.77 -8.03
C ASN A 90 -11.44 4.38 -9.33
N LEU A 91 -10.55 3.65 -10.03
CA LEU A 91 -10.11 4.02 -11.37
C LEU A 91 -11.25 3.99 -12.39
N ILE A 92 -12.14 3.00 -12.32
CA ILE A 92 -13.33 2.93 -13.19
C ILE A 92 -14.22 4.15 -12.94
N ASP A 93 -14.52 4.45 -11.67
CA ASP A 93 -15.32 5.61 -11.28
C ASP A 93 -14.68 6.92 -11.81
N PHE A 94 -13.36 7.08 -11.63
CA PHE A 94 -12.60 8.21 -12.14
C PHE A 94 -12.71 8.36 -13.67
N ILE A 95 -12.61 7.27 -14.43
CA ILE A 95 -12.75 7.28 -15.89
C ILE A 95 -14.18 7.65 -16.28
N CYS A 96 -15.18 7.10 -15.59
CA CYS A 96 -16.59 7.38 -15.86
C CYS A 96 -16.92 8.86 -15.64
N ASP A 97 -16.51 9.41 -14.48
CA ASP A 97 -16.69 10.82 -14.14
C ASP A 97 -15.98 11.73 -15.13
N SER A 98 -14.72 11.43 -15.46
CA SER A 98 -13.90 12.27 -16.35
C SER A 98 -14.42 12.33 -17.79
N ASN A 99 -15.14 11.29 -18.23
CA ASN A 99 -15.66 11.16 -19.59
C ASN A 99 -17.18 11.36 -19.68
N ASN A 100 -17.86 11.76 -18.59
CA ASN A 100 -19.32 11.87 -18.51
C ASN A 100 -20.06 10.59 -18.98
N LEU A 101 -19.48 9.43 -18.65
CA LEU A 101 -20.10 8.14 -18.90
C LEU A 101 -21.20 7.89 -17.87
N THR A 102 -22.25 7.17 -18.25
CA THR A 102 -23.30 6.81 -17.28
C THR A 102 -22.73 5.87 -16.22
N THR A 103 -23.10 6.09 -14.96
CA THR A 103 -22.65 5.29 -13.79
C THR A 103 -22.99 3.80 -13.89
N ASP A 104 -23.92 3.43 -14.78
CA ASP A 104 -24.34 2.04 -14.98
C ASP A 104 -23.42 1.27 -15.95
N MET A 105 -22.49 1.94 -16.65
CA MET A 105 -21.54 1.26 -17.52
C MET A 105 -20.45 0.57 -16.71
N ARG A 106 -20.52 -0.77 -16.69
CA ARG A 106 -19.46 -1.62 -16.13
C ARG A 106 -18.27 -1.59 -17.08
N LEU A 107 -17.24 -0.80 -16.81
CA LEU A 107 -15.99 -0.87 -17.58
C LEU A 107 -15.11 -2.01 -17.09
N GLU A 108 -14.40 -2.64 -18.02
CA GLU A 108 -13.30 -3.55 -17.73
C GLU A 108 -11.97 -2.83 -17.89
N ILE A 109 -11.05 -3.05 -16.96
CA ILE A 109 -9.67 -2.56 -17.07
C ILE A 109 -8.77 -3.75 -17.43
N VAL A 110 -7.97 -3.58 -18.48
CA VAL A 110 -7.05 -4.58 -19.00
C VAL A 110 -5.61 -4.10 -18.84
N CYS A 111 -4.75 -4.92 -18.24
CA CYS A 111 -3.31 -4.68 -18.09
C CYS A 111 -2.53 -5.92 -18.54
N GLU A 112 -1.51 -5.75 -19.39
CA GLU A 112 -0.70 -6.85 -19.94
C GLU A 112 -1.51 -8.08 -20.43
N GLY A 113 -2.66 -7.83 -21.07
CA GLY A 113 -3.53 -8.89 -21.62
C GLY A 113 -4.40 -9.62 -20.60
N GLN A 114 -4.54 -9.08 -19.38
CA GLN A 114 -5.34 -9.65 -18.31
C GLN A 114 -6.42 -8.67 -17.87
N ILE A 115 -7.64 -9.16 -17.66
CA ILE A 115 -8.76 -8.34 -17.16
C ILE A 115 -8.66 -8.27 -15.63
N LEU A 116 -8.62 -7.05 -15.09
CA LEU A 116 -8.44 -6.79 -13.67
C LEU A 116 -9.78 -6.73 -12.94
N MET A 117 -9.92 -7.49 -11.86
CA MET A 117 -11.12 -7.37 -11.03
C MET A 117 -11.15 -6.06 -10.23
N PRO A 118 -12.35 -5.46 -10.01
CA PRO A 118 -12.49 -4.13 -9.40
C PRO A 118 -11.96 -4.00 -7.97
N GLN A 119 -11.86 -5.11 -7.22
CA GLN A 119 -11.34 -5.13 -5.85
C GLN A 119 -9.82 -5.04 -5.78
N LEU A 120 -9.10 -5.33 -6.86
CA LEU A 120 -7.63 -5.34 -6.83
C LEU A 120 -7.07 -3.97 -6.49
N ARG A 121 -5.97 -3.95 -5.73
CA ARG A 121 -5.22 -2.73 -5.44
C ARG A 121 -4.39 -2.35 -6.67
N LEU A 122 -4.40 -1.05 -6.98
CA LEU A 122 -3.70 -0.50 -8.14
C LEU A 122 -2.18 -0.67 -8.03
N HIS A 123 -1.64 -0.54 -6.82
CA HIS A 123 -0.22 -0.77 -6.55
C HIS A 123 0.19 -2.24 -6.73
N ASP A 124 -0.64 -3.20 -6.29
CA ASP A 124 -0.35 -4.63 -6.48
C ASP A 124 -0.34 -5.00 -7.96
N VAL A 125 -1.26 -4.43 -8.75
CA VAL A 125 -1.26 -4.57 -10.21
C VAL A 125 0.04 -4.01 -10.81
N TYR A 126 0.50 -2.85 -10.33
CA TYR A 126 1.76 -2.25 -10.78
C TYR A 126 2.97 -3.14 -10.49
N THR A 127 3.09 -3.65 -9.27
CA THR A 127 4.27 -4.43 -8.87
C THR A 127 4.25 -5.84 -9.45
N GLN A 128 3.10 -6.52 -9.46
CA GLN A 128 3.01 -7.95 -9.79
C GLN A 128 2.63 -8.25 -11.24
N ILE A 129 1.89 -7.36 -11.92
CA ILE A 129 1.53 -7.54 -13.33
C ILE A 129 2.44 -6.69 -14.21
N TRP A 130 2.48 -5.38 -13.98
CA TRP A 130 3.21 -4.47 -14.87
C TRP A 130 4.72 -4.65 -14.77
N CYS A 131 5.28 -4.60 -13.55
CA CYS A 131 6.73 -4.70 -13.33
C CYS A 131 7.28 -6.13 -13.45
N ALA A 132 6.42 -7.16 -13.47
CA ALA A 132 6.86 -8.53 -13.77
C ALA A 132 7.50 -8.63 -15.16
N ASN A 133 7.07 -7.79 -16.11
CA ASN A 133 7.72 -7.62 -17.39
C ASN A 133 8.89 -6.63 -17.27
N ARG A 134 10.14 -7.11 -17.33
CA ARG A 134 11.34 -6.26 -17.19
C ARG A 134 11.42 -5.10 -18.18
N ASN A 135 10.76 -5.20 -19.33
CA ASN A 135 10.73 -4.14 -20.34
C ASN A 135 9.82 -2.96 -19.99
N ASN A 136 8.99 -3.12 -18.94
CA ASN A 136 8.02 -2.14 -18.47
C ASN A 136 8.53 -1.31 -17.28
N VAL A 137 9.64 -1.74 -16.66
CA VAL A 137 10.29 -1.00 -15.56
C VAL A 137 10.66 0.40 -16.06
N ASN A 138 10.28 1.43 -15.29
CA ASN A 138 10.40 2.87 -15.62
C ASN A 138 9.48 3.40 -16.73
N LYS A 139 8.54 2.60 -17.25
CA LYS A 139 7.49 3.08 -18.16
C LYS A 139 6.18 3.30 -17.40
N PRO A 140 5.34 4.25 -17.83
CA PRO A 140 4.02 4.43 -17.23
C PRO A 140 3.17 3.19 -17.45
N MET A 141 2.52 2.71 -16.38
CA MET A 141 1.67 1.53 -16.40
C MET A 141 0.51 1.73 -17.34
N ARG A 142 0.46 0.91 -18.38
CA ARG A 142 -0.57 1.02 -19.42
C ARG A 142 -1.81 0.24 -19.00
N LEU A 143 -2.88 0.96 -18.72
CA LEU A 143 -4.20 0.41 -18.42
C LEU A 143 -5.15 0.75 -19.56
N ARG A 144 -5.76 -0.28 -20.14
CA ARG A 144 -6.74 -0.11 -21.21
C ARG A 144 -8.14 -0.35 -20.68
N TYR A 145 -9.05 0.60 -20.86
CA TYR A 145 -10.44 0.42 -20.46
C TYR A 145 -11.32 0.06 -21.67
N ARG A 146 -12.33 -0.78 -21.43
CA ARG A 146 -13.21 -1.31 -22.47
C ARG A 146 -14.60 -1.63 -21.94
N ILE A 147 -15.58 -1.73 -22.84
CA ILE A 147 -16.91 -2.26 -22.53
C ILE A 147 -16.85 -3.80 -22.53
N PRO A 148 -17.31 -4.49 -21.48
CA PRO A 148 -17.35 -5.94 -21.38
C PRO A 148 -18.24 -6.55 -22.46
N GLY A 149 -17.86 -7.71 -22.97
CA GLY A 149 -18.67 -8.52 -23.88
C GLY A 149 -18.77 -8.01 -25.32
N LEU A 150 -18.11 -6.89 -25.68
CA LEU A 150 -18.01 -6.45 -27.07
C LEU A 150 -16.96 -7.23 -27.88
N GLU A 151 -15.89 -7.68 -27.22
CA GLU A 151 -14.88 -8.53 -27.83
C GLU A 151 -15.14 -10.00 -27.52
N ALA A 152 -14.94 -10.87 -28.51
CA ALA A 152 -14.91 -12.32 -28.32
C ALA A 152 -13.50 -12.80 -27.93
N ASP A 153 -12.82 -12.06 -27.05
CA ASP A 153 -11.51 -12.46 -26.53
C ASP A 153 -11.63 -13.28 -25.24
N ASN A 154 -10.82 -14.34 -25.13
CA ASN A 154 -10.76 -15.20 -23.96
C ASN A 154 -9.65 -14.72 -23.01
N LEU A 155 -9.59 -13.42 -22.74
CA LEU A 155 -8.60 -12.88 -21.81
C LEU A 155 -8.91 -13.37 -20.39
N PRO A 156 -7.90 -13.83 -19.63
CA PRO A 156 -8.12 -14.31 -18.28
C PRO A 156 -8.44 -13.15 -17.33
N TYR A 157 -9.32 -13.43 -16.36
CA TYR A 157 -9.57 -12.53 -15.25
C TYR A 157 -8.56 -12.77 -14.13
N VAL A 158 -8.07 -11.69 -13.54
CA VAL A 158 -7.26 -11.70 -12.32
C VAL A 158 -8.15 -11.26 -11.17
N GLU A 159 -8.49 -12.23 -10.31
CA GLU A 159 -9.34 -11.98 -9.14
C GLU A 159 -8.54 -11.69 -7.89
N ASN A 160 -7.37 -12.30 -7.78
CA ASN A 160 -6.49 -12.22 -6.63
C ASN A 160 -5.06 -11.97 -7.10
N LEU A 161 -4.43 -10.97 -6.50
CA LEU A 161 -2.99 -10.81 -6.53
C LEU A 161 -2.43 -11.22 -5.18
N SER A 162 -1.19 -11.69 -5.18
CA SER A 162 -0.52 -12.09 -3.96
C SER A 162 -0.29 -10.80 -3.17
N SER A 163 -1.06 -10.48 -2.12
CA SER A 163 -0.69 -9.36 -1.24
C SER A 163 0.77 -9.54 -0.90
N GLU A 164 1.63 -8.56 -1.25
CA GLU A 164 3.08 -8.70 -1.20
C GLU A 164 3.45 -9.32 0.16
N GLN A 165 3.77 -10.62 0.16
CA GLN A 165 4.00 -11.33 1.40
C GLN A 165 5.34 -10.82 1.89
N ILE A 166 5.30 -9.84 2.79
CA ILE A 166 6.49 -9.34 3.44
C ILE A 166 7.19 -10.57 4.01
N PRO A 167 8.42 -10.87 3.54
CA PRO A 167 9.10 -12.09 3.92
C PRO A 167 9.24 -12.15 5.44
N PRO A 168 9.09 -13.34 6.06
CA PRO A 168 9.19 -13.51 7.51
C PRO A 168 10.43 -12.88 8.13
N GLU A 169 11.54 -12.91 7.39
CA GLU A 169 12.80 -12.31 7.79
C GLU A 169 12.68 -10.80 8.02
N ARG A 170 11.86 -10.08 7.24
CA ARG A 170 11.67 -8.63 7.40
C ARG A 170 10.91 -8.31 8.69
N TYR A 171 9.72 -8.87 8.88
CA TYR A 171 8.93 -8.57 10.09
C TYR A 171 9.50 -9.19 11.37
N SER A 172 10.39 -10.19 11.27
CA SER A 172 11.10 -10.73 12.44
C SER A 172 11.92 -9.67 13.20
N HIS A 173 12.35 -8.59 12.52
CA HIS A 173 13.07 -7.49 13.16
C HIS A 173 12.20 -6.71 14.17
N LEU A 174 10.87 -6.82 14.12
CA LEU A 174 9.98 -6.25 15.15
C LEU A 174 10.19 -6.86 16.53
N SER A 175 10.86 -8.02 16.64
CA SER A 175 11.28 -8.59 17.92
C SER A 175 12.09 -7.63 18.79
N VAL A 176 12.75 -6.63 18.19
CA VAL A 176 13.42 -5.56 18.94
C VAL A 176 12.48 -4.83 19.90
N LEU A 177 11.20 -4.68 19.54
CA LEU A 177 10.18 -4.04 20.38
C LEU A 177 9.89 -4.83 21.67
N VAL A 178 10.22 -6.13 21.70
CA VAL A 178 10.10 -6.95 22.92
C VAL A 178 11.30 -6.72 23.83
N THR A 179 12.50 -6.61 23.25
CA THR A 179 13.75 -6.50 24.01
C THR A 179 14.07 -5.08 24.46
N HIS A 180 13.51 -4.07 23.79
CA HIS A 180 13.83 -2.67 24.05
C HIS A 180 13.00 -2.12 25.22
N PRO A 181 13.60 -1.40 26.19
CA PRO A 181 12.87 -0.79 27.30
C PRO A 181 11.72 0.13 26.85
N HIS A 182 11.93 0.84 25.74
CA HIS A 182 10.97 1.76 25.12
C HIS A 182 10.23 1.15 23.92
N GLY A 183 10.08 -0.18 23.91
CA GLY A 183 9.45 -0.94 22.81
C GLY A 183 7.93 -1.04 22.93
N LEU A 184 7.38 -2.26 22.92
CA LEU A 184 5.93 -2.54 22.92
C LEU A 184 5.18 -1.84 24.06
N GLY A 185 5.73 -1.82 25.28
CA GLY A 185 5.07 -1.18 26.42
C GLY A 185 4.83 0.31 26.20
N ASP A 186 5.84 1.05 25.71
CA ASP A 186 5.69 2.47 25.44
C ASP A 186 4.80 2.75 24.22
N LEU A 187 4.77 1.87 23.22
CA LEU A 187 3.79 1.92 22.13
C LEU A 187 2.35 1.81 22.67
N LEU A 188 2.09 0.86 23.57
CA LEU A 188 0.77 0.68 24.18
C LEU A 188 0.38 1.85 25.08
N LYS A 189 1.32 2.41 25.86
CA LYS A 189 1.06 3.61 26.67
C LYS A 189 0.73 4.82 25.80
N ARG A 190 1.40 4.99 24.64
CA ARG A 190 1.07 6.05 23.65
C ARG A 190 -0.28 5.82 22.98
N LEU A 191 -0.64 4.57 22.71
CA LEU A 191 -1.98 4.24 22.22
C LEU A 191 -3.05 4.58 23.28
N ALA A 192 -2.76 4.30 24.56
CA ALA A 192 -3.64 4.60 25.68
C ALA A 192 -3.76 6.10 26.00
N SER A 193 -2.76 6.93 25.64
CA SER A 193 -2.83 8.38 25.81
C SER A 193 -3.71 9.08 24.77
N SER A 194 -4.10 8.39 23.69
CA SER A 194 -5.02 8.91 22.68
C SER A 194 -6.41 9.16 23.27
N GLN A 195 -6.80 10.43 23.37
CA GLN A 195 -8.12 10.84 23.89
C GLN A 195 -9.16 11.05 22.78
N ASN A 196 -8.73 11.30 21.54
CA ASN A 196 -9.64 11.57 20.44
C ASN A 196 -9.21 10.84 19.17
N ALA A 197 -9.88 9.71 18.88
CA ALA A 197 -9.58 8.87 17.72
C ALA A 197 -9.69 9.57 16.36
N LEU A 198 -10.44 10.68 16.25
CA LEU A 198 -10.49 11.46 15.00
C LEU A 198 -9.25 12.33 14.81
N HIS A 199 -8.68 12.86 15.89
CA HIS A 199 -7.49 13.69 15.85
C HIS A 199 -6.20 12.85 15.82
N ASP A 200 -6.20 11.76 16.58
CA ASP A 200 -5.06 10.87 16.80
C ASP A 200 -5.06 9.69 15.80
N ARG A 201 -5.88 9.78 14.75
CA ARG A 201 -6.10 8.70 13.78
C ARG A 201 -4.79 8.16 13.20
N ASP A 202 -3.89 9.04 12.76
CA ASP A 202 -2.65 8.62 12.11
C ASP A 202 -1.72 7.87 13.09
N LEU A 203 -1.74 8.23 14.38
CA LEU A 203 -1.01 7.51 15.43
C LEU A 203 -1.62 6.13 15.68
N ILE A 204 -2.94 6.06 15.78
CA ILE A 204 -3.66 4.79 15.97
C ILE A 204 -3.40 3.87 14.78
N ASP A 205 -3.54 4.37 13.55
CA ASP A 205 -3.36 3.61 12.32
C ASP A 205 -1.94 3.02 12.25
N VAL A 206 -0.89 3.80 12.58
CA VAL A 206 0.49 3.29 12.56
C VAL A 206 0.77 2.27 13.68
N ILE A 207 0.27 2.50 14.91
CA ILE A 207 0.49 1.56 16.02
C ILE A 207 -0.25 0.24 15.77
N VAL A 208 -1.51 0.29 15.32
CA VAL A 208 -2.30 -0.91 15.00
C VAL A 208 -1.61 -1.70 13.89
N HIS A 209 -1.12 -1.03 12.85
CA HIS A 209 -0.35 -1.70 11.79
C HIS A 209 0.91 -2.39 12.32
N ILE A 210 1.68 -1.75 13.21
CA ILE A 210 2.84 -2.40 13.86
C ILE A 210 2.38 -3.65 14.65
N LEU A 211 1.29 -3.56 15.40
CA LEU A 211 0.75 -4.66 16.19
C LEU A 211 0.29 -5.83 15.30
N GLU A 212 -0.35 -5.57 14.17
CA GLU A 212 -0.74 -6.61 13.20
C GLU A 212 0.45 -7.44 12.71
N TYR A 213 1.62 -6.81 12.53
CA TYR A 213 2.85 -7.54 12.19
C TYR A 213 3.55 -8.17 13.39
N CYS A 214 3.40 -7.60 14.59
CA CYS A 214 3.84 -8.23 15.83
C CYS A 214 3.14 -9.59 16.05
N LEU A 215 1.85 -9.71 15.69
CA LEU A 215 1.11 -10.97 15.75
C LEU A 215 1.64 -12.06 14.80
N LYS A 216 2.57 -11.73 13.89
CA LYS A 216 3.25 -12.69 13.01
C LYS A 216 4.58 -13.19 13.60
N THR A 217 5.00 -12.67 14.75
CA THR A 217 6.30 -12.96 15.39
C THR A 217 6.09 -13.59 16.78
N PRO A 218 6.58 -14.81 17.04
CA PRO A 218 6.34 -15.51 18.32
C PRO A 218 6.74 -14.72 19.57
N ALA A 219 7.90 -14.05 19.55
CA ALA A 219 8.37 -13.26 20.69
C ALA A 219 7.44 -12.08 21.03
N CYS A 220 6.88 -11.42 20.00
CA CYS A 220 5.95 -10.32 20.21
C CYS A 220 4.60 -10.83 20.72
N ILE A 221 4.14 -11.99 20.24
CA ILE A 221 2.90 -12.63 20.74
C ILE A 221 3.04 -12.92 22.23
N GLU A 222 4.13 -13.57 22.65
CA GLU A 222 4.40 -13.88 24.05
C GLU A 222 4.35 -12.63 24.92
N ARG A 223 5.02 -11.55 24.50
CA ARG A 223 5.04 -10.29 25.24
C ARG A 223 3.68 -9.58 25.25
N LEU A 224 2.91 -9.61 24.17
CA LEU A 224 1.57 -9.01 24.11
C LEU A 224 0.54 -9.78 24.96
N THR A 225 0.79 -11.06 25.25
CA THR A 225 -0.05 -11.87 26.16
C THR A 225 0.35 -11.77 27.63
N ASP A 226 1.45 -11.08 27.94
CA ASP A 226 1.90 -10.84 29.30
C ASP A 226 1.01 -9.81 29.99
N PRO A 227 0.37 -10.13 31.14
CA PRO A 227 -0.48 -9.18 31.85
C PRO A 227 0.28 -7.98 32.43
N ASP A 228 1.61 -8.06 32.57
CA ASP A 228 2.45 -7.01 33.15
C ASP A 228 3.05 -6.05 32.10
N ILE A 229 2.53 -6.04 30.87
CA ILE A 229 2.98 -5.13 29.79
C ILE A 229 2.55 -3.67 29.96
#